data_AF-A0A2V7EDF5-F1
#
_entry.id   AF-A0A2V7EDF5-F1
#
_cell.length_a   1.000
_cell.length_b   1.000
_cell.length_c   1.000
_cell.angle_alpha   90.00
_cell.angle_beta   90.00
_cell.angle_gamma   90.00
#
_symmetry.space_group_name_H-M   'P 1'
#
loop_
_entity.id
_entity.type
_entity.pdbx_description
1 polymer ?
#
loop_
_entity_poly.entity_id
_entity_poly.type
_entity_poly.pdbx_seq_one_letter_code
_entity_poly.pdbx_strand_id
1 'polypeptide(L)'
;MGVGEVRVLNPTDIPNGIDLPQGSGARDYVIIVGNTSSAHDVVSNYVVKADKSAGDAFGVEASPEVVPQYSRQLDQVPFARTAQQAIDNKVRAFERSGLTLRGSRGPFDLSSRFSARRSAQVSVAAVPAVGDIINLKIPDASSMNLCQNFIQTQAQVASVSRRAILAVDTLDGPPATLFTQAVLDSITTEFDNITFPTDSSYYNNATDVDGNSRIILLFTGQINKLTPPNTSGGFVGGFFFAGDFFPPADQGGGAGTFCPESNQAEIFYLLSPDPTGRFGNVRSTSSVRQGTRGTIAHEFQHMINAGNRYQNPQVSSSAGEQFRGDVAR
;
A
#
# COMPACT_ATOMS: atom_id res chain seq x y z
N MET A 1 -0.26 25.20 -13.82
CA MET A 1 0.83 24.22 -13.55
C MET A 1 1.18 23.44 -14.81
N GLY A 2 2.46 23.29 -15.15
CA GLY A 2 2.90 22.40 -16.22
C GLY A 2 2.66 20.91 -15.91
N VAL A 3 2.60 20.07 -16.96
CA VAL A 3 2.55 18.60 -16.78
C VAL A 3 3.84 18.14 -16.11
N GLY A 4 3.72 17.38 -15.01
CA GLY A 4 4.87 16.90 -14.22
C GLY A 4 5.44 17.93 -13.24
N GLU A 5 4.84 19.12 -13.11
CA GLU A 5 5.25 20.12 -12.12
C GLU A 5 4.81 19.70 -10.70
N VAL A 6 5.76 19.68 -9.76
CA VAL A 6 5.49 19.49 -8.33
C VAL A 6 5.63 20.84 -7.65
N ARG A 7 4.56 21.30 -6.98
CA ARG A 7 4.58 22.52 -6.15
C ARG A 7 4.17 22.22 -4.72
N VAL A 8 4.91 22.82 -3.80
CA VAL A 8 4.48 23.00 -2.41
C VAL A 8 3.70 24.30 -2.35
N LEU A 9 2.48 24.27 -1.82
CA LEU A 9 1.57 25.40 -1.78
C LEU A 9 1.11 25.65 -0.36
N ASN A 10 1.26 26.87 0.14
CA ASN A 10 0.62 27.30 1.37
C ASN A 10 -0.77 27.88 1.07
N PRO A 11 -1.70 27.90 2.04
CA PRO A 11 -3.01 28.53 1.85
C PRO A 11 -2.93 30.00 1.39
N THR A 12 -1.85 30.71 1.73
CA THR A 12 -1.58 32.08 1.30
C THR A 12 -1.13 32.19 -0.17
N ASP A 13 -0.64 31.11 -0.76
CA ASP A 13 -0.03 31.10 -2.09
C ASP A 13 -1.06 30.84 -3.21
N ILE A 14 -2.28 30.45 -2.84
CA ILE A 14 -3.39 30.13 -3.75
C ILE A 14 -4.70 30.82 -3.35
N PRO A 15 -4.72 32.15 -3.15
CA PRO A 15 -5.93 32.86 -2.72
C PRO A 15 -7.11 32.68 -3.69
N ASN A 16 -6.83 32.39 -4.96
CA ASN A 16 -7.81 32.21 -6.03
C ASN A 16 -7.73 30.83 -6.71
N GLY A 17 -7.09 29.84 -6.06
CA GLY A 17 -6.89 28.50 -6.64
C GLY A 17 -5.68 28.41 -7.58
N ILE A 18 -5.62 27.33 -8.37
CA ILE A 18 -4.54 27.05 -9.31
C ILE A 18 -5.10 26.92 -10.73
N ASP A 19 -4.61 27.75 -11.64
CA ASP A 19 -4.95 27.63 -13.05
C ASP A 19 -4.16 26.49 -13.72
N LEU A 20 -4.90 25.59 -14.36
CA LEU A 20 -4.34 24.57 -15.24
C LEU A 20 -4.13 25.19 -16.63
N PRO A 21 -3.00 24.89 -17.30
CA PRO A 21 -2.65 25.52 -18.56
C PRO A 21 -3.67 25.14 -19.65
N GLN A 22 -4.10 26.15 -20.39
CA GLN A 22 -4.91 25.95 -21.58
C GLN A 22 -4.04 25.38 -22.70
N GLY A 23 -4.56 24.37 -23.42
CA GLY A 23 -3.93 23.79 -24.60
C GLY A 23 -4.89 23.76 -25.78
N SER A 24 -4.37 23.59 -26.99
CA SER A 24 -5.16 23.56 -28.24
C SER A 24 -5.97 22.28 -28.47
N GLY A 25 -6.20 21.46 -27.43
CA GLY A 25 -6.91 20.19 -27.52
C GLY A 25 -7.36 19.67 -26.15
N ALA A 26 -8.24 18.66 -26.16
CA ALA A 26 -8.72 18.01 -24.94
C ALA A 26 -7.55 17.38 -24.16
N ARG A 27 -7.55 17.57 -22.84
CA ARG A 27 -6.52 17.05 -21.94
C ARG A 27 -7.17 16.53 -20.67
N ASP A 28 -6.71 15.38 -20.23
CA ASP A 28 -7.03 14.83 -18.91
C ASP A 28 -5.94 15.22 -17.92
N TYR A 29 -6.35 15.68 -16.74
CA TYR A 29 -5.44 16.03 -15.65
C TYR A 29 -5.69 15.09 -14.48
N VAL A 30 -4.62 14.54 -13.92
CA VAL A 30 -4.65 13.85 -12.62
C VAL A 30 -3.97 14.77 -11.61
N ILE A 31 -4.72 15.17 -10.57
CA ILE A 31 -4.22 16.03 -9.50
C ILE A 31 -4.12 15.18 -8.24
N ILE A 32 -2.90 15.06 -7.70
CA ILE A 32 -2.62 14.33 -6.47
C ILE A 32 -2.26 15.37 -5.41
N VAL A 33 -3.01 15.40 -4.32
CA VAL A 33 -2.75 16.31 -3.19
C VAL A 33 -2.15 15.52 -2.05
N GLY A 34 -1.02 16.00 -1.54
CA GLY A 34 -0.29 15.40 -0.42
C GLY A 34 -0.06 16.41 0.70
N ASN A 35 0.04 15.92 1.94
CA ASN A 35 0.49 16.73 3.06
C ASN A 35 2.03 16.83 3.02
N THR A 36 2.57 18.05 3.10
CA THR A 36 4.02 18.31 3.11
C THR A 36 4.59 18.44 4.53
N SER A 37 3.82 18.10 5.56
CA SER A 37 4.25 18.08 6.95
C SER A 37 5.51 17.23 7.12
N SER A 38 6.54 17.82 7.73
CA SER A 38 7.74 17.10 8.17
C SER A 38 7.48 16.25 9.42
N ALA A 39 6.36 16.46 10.11
CA ALA A 39 5.91 15.63 11.21
C ALA A 39 5.07 14.45 10.66
N HIS A 40 5.43 13.24 11.09
CA HIS A 40 4.73 12.01 10.76
C HIS A 40 3.32 11.99 11.39
N ASP A 41 2.39 11.27 10.74
CA ASP A 41 1.02 11.02 11.18
C ASP A 41 0.14 12.26 11.43
N VAL A 42 0.51 13.40 10.83
CA VAL A 42 -0.35 14.60 10.81
C VAL A 42 -1.47 14.40 9.80
N VAL A 43 -2.67 14.11 10.31
CA VAL A 43 -3.90 14.04 9.51
C VAL A 43 -4.49 15.44 9.39
N SER A 44 -4.69 15.90 8.16
CA SER A 44 -5.43 17.12 7.88
C SER A 44 -6.50 16.84 6.84
N ASN A 45 -7.70 17.39 7.06
CA ASN A 45 -8.78 17.30 6.10
C ASN A 45 -8.62 18.42 5.07
N TYR A 46 -8.71 18.08 3.79
CA TYR A 46 -8.72 19.06 2.71
C TYR A 46 -9.83 18.75 1.71
N VAL A 47 -10.32 19.79 1.04
CA VAL A 47 -11.32 19.68 -0.04
C VAL A 47 -10.71 20.30 -1.28
N VAL A 48 -10.64 19.53 -2.35
CA VAL A 48 -10.24 20.01 -3.67
C VAL A 48 -11.50 20.35 -4.45
N LYS A 49 -11.56 21.57 -4.99
CA LYS A 49 -12.64 22.02 -5.89
C LYS A 49 -12.04 22.42 -7.22
N ALA A 50 -12.78 22.16 -8.29
CA ALA A 50 -12.44 22.62 -9.63
C ALA A 50 -13.60 23.49 -10.13
N ASP A 51 -13.30 24.74 -10.47
CA ASP A 51 -14.25 25.71 -11.01
C ASP A 51 -13.79 26.16 -12.40
N LYS A 52 -14.74 26.45 -13.29
CA LYS A 52 -14.46 27.03 -14.62
C LYS A 52 -14.42 28.55 -14.49
N SER A 53 -13.29 29.19 -14.83
CA SER A 53 -13.24 30.65 -14.94
C SER A 53 -13.98 31.11 -16.19
N ALA A 54 -14.94 32.03 -16.01
CA ALA A 54 -15.75 32.57 -17.09
C ALA A 54 -14.93 33.63 -17.87
N GLY A 55 -14.33 33.22 -18.99
CA GLY A 55 -13.73 34.10 -19.97
C GLY A 55 -14.01 33.58 -21.38
N ASP A 56 -15.00 34.19 -22.03
CA ASP A 56 -15.32 34.19 -23.46
C ASP A 56 -15.39 32.88 -24.27
N ALA A 57 -16.64 32.50 -24.55
CA ALA A 57 -17.20 31.98 -25.80
C ALA A 57 -16.30 31.15 -26.73
N PHE A 58 -16.35 29.82 -26.58
CA PHE A 58 -16.70 28.87 -27.66
C PHE A 58 -17.39 27.65 -27.03
N GLY A 59 -18.54 27.25 -27.60
CA GLY A 59 -19.44 26.26 -27.04
C GLY A 59 -18.88 24.83 -27.04
N VAL A 60 -19.06 24.14 -25.93
CA VAL A 60 -19.12 22.68 -25.87
C VAL A 60 -20.38 22.36 -25.07
N GLU A 61 -21.33 21.66 -25.69
CA GLU A 61 -22.48 21.09 -25.00
C GLU A 61 -21.95 20.16 -23.90
N ALA A 62 -22.23 20.49 -22.65
CA ALA A 62 -22.18 19.50 -21.59
C ALA A 62 -23.29 18.49 -21.89
N SER A 63 -22.93 17.23 -22.13
CA SER A 63 -23.91 16.15 -21.95
C SER A 63 -24.57 16.38 -20.58
N PRO A 64 -25.91 16.44 -20.50
CA PRO A 64 -26.62 16.83 -19.28
C PRO A 64 -26.41 15.88 -18.09
N GLU A 65 -25.59 14.85 -18.23
CA GLU A 65 -25.25 13.85 -17.22
C GLU A 65 -24.10 14.24 -16.26
N VAL A 66 -23.32 15.29 -16.55
CA VAL A 66 -22.00 15.47 -15.90
C VAL A 66 -21.94 16.62 -14.87
N VAL A 67 -22.94 17.51 -14.80
CA VAL A 67 -22.80 18.78 -14.05
C VAL A 67 -23.24 18.76 -12.58
N PRO A 68 -24.16 17.90 -12.06
CA PRO A 68 -24.50 17.98 -10.63
C PRO A 68 -23.61 17.14 -9.70
N GLN A 69 -22.56 16.46 -10.19
CA GLN A 69 -21.85 15.44 -9.39
C GLN A 69 -20.63 15.91 -8.58
N TYR A 70 -20.14 17.16 -8.72
CA TYR A 70 -18.84 17.52 -8.11
C TYR A 70 -18.84 18.70 -7.13
N SER A 71 -19.99 19.29 -6.80
CA SER A 71 -20.11 20.20 -5.65
C SER A 71 -20.75 19.49 -4.46
N ARG A 72 -20.09 18.48 -3.88
CA ARG A 72 -20.44 18.01 -2.53
C ARG A 72 -19.69 18.81 -1.48
N GLN A 73 -20.40 19.75 -0.88
CA GLN A 73 -20.09 20.28 0.44
C GLN A 73 -20.05 19.09 1.42
N LEU A 74 -18.93 18.93 2.12
CA LEU A 74 -18.69 17.85 3.08
C LEU A 74 -19.41 18.14 4.41
N ASP A 75 -20.72 18.36 4.34
CA ASP A 75 -21.58 18.36 5.51
C ASP A 75 -21.92 16.90 5.85
N GLN A 76 -21.14 16.29 6.74
CA GLN A 76 -21.45 15.07 7.52
C GLN A 76 -22.25 13.97 6.80
N VAL A 77 -21.98 13.68 5.53
CA VAL A 77 -22.50 12.48 4.85
C VAL A 77 -21.45 11.38 5.00
N PRO A 78 -21.78 10.21 5.58
CA PRO A 78 -20.89 9.06 5.51
C PRO A 78 -20.72 8.72 4.02
N PHE A 79 -19.56 9.02 3.43
CA PHE A 79 -19.25 8.54 2.09
C PHE A 79 -19.45 7.03 2.09
N ALA A 80 -20.29 6.51 1.18
CA ALA A 80 -20.33 5.09 0.91
C ALA A 80 -18.91 4.68 0.49
N ARG A 81 -18.15 4.10 1.43
CA ARG A 81 -16.79 3.64 1.17
C ARG A 81 -16.90 2.46 0.22
N THR A 82 -16.11 2.46 -0.85
CA THR A 82 -15.96 1.24 -1.65
C THR A 82 -15.44 0.12 -0.76
N ALA A 83 -15.72 -1.13 -1.12
CA ALA A 83 -15.25 -2.28 -0.35
C ALA A 83 -13.72 -2.25 -0.13
N GLN A 84 -12.96 -1.86 -1.17
CA GLN A 84 -11.51 -1.67 -1.10
C GLN A 84 -11.12 -0.63 -0.03
N GLN A 85 -11.65 0.60 -0.13
CA GLN A 85 -11.35 1.66 0.83
C GLN A 85 -11.71 1.31 2.28
N ALA A 86 -12.76 0.51 2.48
CA ALA A 86 -13.14 0.04 3.81
C ALA A 86 -12.08 -0.89 4.41
N ILE A 87 -11.55 -1.82 3.60
CA ILE A 87 -10.46 -2.70 4.00
C ILE A 87 -9.17 -1.91 4.23
N ASP A 88 -8.78 -1.01 3.32
CA ASP A 88 -7.56 -0.21 3.47
C ASP A 88 -7.59 0.57 4.79
N ASN A 89 -8.68 1.32 5.02
CA ASN A 89 -8.81 2.11 6.25
C ASN A 89 -8.73 1.24 7.50
N LYS A 90 -9.28 0.02 7.46
CA LYS A 90 -9.23 -0.91 8.59
C LYS A 90 -7.82 -1.42 8.84
N VAL A 91 -7.13 -1.88 7.80
CA VAL A 91 -5.74 -2.37 7.89
C VAL A 91 -4.84 -1.23 8.39
N ARG A 92 -4.92 -0.03 7.79
CA ARG A 92 -4.12 1.14 8.18
C ARG A 92 -4.47 1.67 9.56
N ALA A 93 -5.72 1.53 10.03
CA ALA A 93 -6.09 1.86 11.40
C ALA A 93 -5.44 0.89 12.39
N PHE A 94 -5.51 -0.42 12.11
CA PHE A 94 -4.87 -1.42 12.95
C PHE A 94 -3.36 -1.21 13.00
N GLU A 95 -2.68 -0.99 11.88
CA GLU A 95 -1.23 -0.76 11.85
C GLU A 95 -0.79 0.41 12.73
N ARG A 96 -1.52 1.53 12.71
CA ARG A 96 -1.21 2.70 13.55
C ARG A 96 -1.40 2.45 15.04
N SER A 97 -2.37 1.64 15.42
CA SER A 97 -2.68 1.37 16.83
C SER A 97 -2.01 0.11 17.39
N GLY A 98 -1.72 -0.86 16.54
CA GLY A 98 -1.39 -2.24 16.88
C GLY A 98 0.04 -2.63 16.58
N LEU A 99 0.78 -1.82 15.80
CA LEU A 99 2.20 -2.03 15.52
C LEU A 99 3.02 -0.85 16.05
N THR A 100 4.14 -1.14 16.69
CA THR A 100 5.07 -0.14 17.23
C THR A 100 6.37 -0.17 16.43
N LEU A 101 6.57 0.84 15.60
CA LEU A 101 7.79 1.01 14.80
C LEU A 101 8.87 1.55 15.75
N ARG A 102 9.89 0.74 16.04
CA ARG A 102 10.84 0.94 17.15
C ARG A 102 11.57 2.29 17.10
N GLY A 103 11.10 3.29 17.83
CA GLY A 103 11.92 4.46 18.12
C GLY A 103 13.23 4.06 18.81
N SER A 104 14.37 4.53 18.31
CA SER A 104 15.64 4.43 19.02
C SER A 104 15.48 4.95 20.45
N ARG A 105 16.05 4.21 21.39
CA ARG A 105 15.90 4.30 22.85
C ARG A 105 15.97 5.72 23.42
N GLY A 106 15.16 5.96 24.47
CA GLY A 106 15.26 7.13 25.35
C GLY A 106 16.60 7.24 26.11
N PRO A 107 16.87 8.39 26.76
CA PRO A 107 18.22 8.87 27.05
C PRO A 107 18.91 8.27 28.30
N PHE A 108 18.53 7.09 28.78
CA PHE A 108 19.09 6.52 30.03
C PHE A 108 19.44 5.03 29.95
N ASP A 109 20.21 4.62 28.94
CA ASP A 109 20.89 3.32 28.96
C ASP A 109 22.37 3.47 28.61
N LEU A 110 23.14 3.97 29.58
CA LEU A 110 24.60 4.05 29.57
C LEU A 110 25.22 2.73 30.03
N SER A 111 24.76 1.59 29.51
CA SER A 111 25.44 0.31 29.74
C SER A 111 25.02 -0.78 28.76
N SER A 112 25.10 -0.49 27.46
CA SER A 112 25.60 -1.53 26.55
C SER A 112 26.21 -0.92 25.31
N ARG A 113 27.54 -0.84 25.31
CA ARG A 113 28.31 -0.85 24.07
C ARG A 113 28.18 -2.24 23.45
N PHE A 114 27.00 -2.55 22.91
CA PHE A 114 26.91 -3.56 21.87
C PHE A 114 27.62 -2.98 20.67
N SER A 115 28.90 -3.33 20.53
CA SER A 115 29.49 -3.46 19.20
C SER A 115 28.43 -4.10 18.32
N ALA A 116 27.96 -3.36 17.33
CA ALA A 116 27.26 -3.91 16.19
C ALA A 116 28.25 -4.82 15.44
N ARG A 117 28.57 -5.98 16.03
CA ARG A 117 28.87 -7.15 15.24
C ARG A 117 27.56 -7.46 14.54
N ARG A 118 27.52 -7.05 13.28
CA ARG A 118 26.68 -7.63 12.24
C ARG A 118 26.78 -9.15 12.35
N SER A 119 25.87 -9.73 13.09
CA SER A 119 25.64 -11.16 13.17
C SER A 119 24.23 -11.41 13.72
N ALA A 120 23.25 -10.64 13.23
CA ALA A 120 22.03 -11.30 12.82
C ALA A 120 22.39 -11.85 11.43
N GLN A 121 22.62 -13.17 11.33
CA GLN A 121 22.48 -13.82 10.05
C GLN A 121 21.02 -13.55 9.65
N VAL A 122 20.79 -12.50 8.85
CA VAL A 122 19.56 -12.44 8.05
C VAL A 122 19.71 -13.65 7.15
N SER A 123 19.05 -14.74 7.54
CA SER A 123 18.95 -15.92 6.70
C SER A 123 18.19 -15.44 5.47
N VAL A 124 18.93 -15.11 4.41
CA VAL A 124 18.35 -14.82 3.10
C VAL A 124 17.43 -15.98 2.78
N ALA A 125 16.13 -15.72 2.71
CA ALA A 125 15.18 -16.73 2.29
C ALA A 125 15.58 -17.14 0.86
N ALA A 126 15.78 -18.44 0.63
CA ALA A 126 16.05 -18.93 -0.71
C ALA A 126 14.85 -18.56 -1.60
N VAL A 127 15.12 -17.96 -2.77
CA VAL A 127 14.06 -17.69 -3.74
C VAL A 127 13.51 -19.05 -4.21
N PRO A 128 12.21 -19.34 -3.98
CA PRO A 128 11.63 -20.62 -4.36
C PRO A 128 11.56 -20.75 -5.88
N ALA A 129 11.57 -22.00 -6.38
CA ALA A 129 11.40 -22.31 -7.79
C ALA A 129 9.92 -22.37 -8.18
N VAL A 130 9.62 -22.20 -9.47
CA VAL A 130 8.28 -22.45 -10.01
C VAL A 130 7.89 -23.91 -9.75
N GLY A 131 6.71 -24.11 -9.17
CA GLY A 131 6.18 -25.41 -8.75
C GLY A 131 6.33 -25.70 -7.26
N ASP A 132 7.21 -25.00 -6.55
CA ASP A 132 7.40 -25.18 -5.11
C ASP A 132 6.14 -24.81 -4.33
N ILE A 133 5.92 -25.49 -3.20
CA ILE A 133 4.87 -25.16 -2.24
C ILE A 133 5.49 -24.41 -1.07
N ILE A 134 4.99 -23.21 -0.80
CA ILE A 134 5.39 -22.37 0.34
C ILE A 134 4.24 -22.25 1.34
N ASN A 135 4.56 -22.24 2.64
CA ASN A 135 3.57 -22.02 3.69
C ASN A 135 3.49 -20.53 3.97
N LEU A 136 2.28 -19.98 3.94
CA LEU A 136 2.02 -18.57 4.20
C LEU A 136 0.88 -18.43 5.21
N LYS A 137 0.87 -17.32 5.92
CA LYS A 137 -0.23 -16.89 6.78
C LYS A 137 -0.90 -15.70 6.09
N ILE A 138 -2.21 -15.69 6.05
CA ILE A 138 -3.00 -14.59 5.50
C ILE A 138 -3.65 -13.87 6.69
N PRO A 139 -3.45 -12.55 6.87
CA PRO A 139 -4.13 -11.80 7.90
C PRO A 139 -5.64 -11.88 7.71
N ASP A 140 -6.37 -12.18 8.77
CA ASP A 140 -7.82 -12.12 8.72
C ASP A 140 -8.27 -10.65 8.77
N ALA A 141 -8.36 -10.03 7.59
CA ALA A 141 -8.82 -8.66 7.41
C ALA A 141 -10.31 -8.47 7.78
N SER A 142 -11.07 -9.54 8.08
CA SER A 142 -12.41 -9.44 8.66
C SER A 142 -12.38 -9.31 10.20
N SER A 143 -11.28 -9.71 10.85
CA SER A 143 -11.07 -9.60 12.30
C SER A 143 -10.67 -8.18 12.75
N MET A 144 -10.73 -7.90 14.06
CA MET A 144 -10.23 -6.63 14.63
C MET A 144 -8.72 -6.62 14.88
N ASN A 145 -8.09 -7.80 15.02
CA ASN A 145 -6.68 -7.92 15.34
C ASN A 145 -6.01 -8.83 14.32
N LEU A 146 -5.39 -8.20 13.32
CA LEU A 146 -4.76 -8.87 12.18
C LEU A 146 -3.51 -9.66 12.60
N CYS A 147 -2.85 -9.29 13.69
CA CYS A 147 -1.68 -10.04 14.18
C CYS A 147 -2.02 -11.35 14.88
N GLN A 148 -3.20 -11.44 15.49
CA GLN A 148 -3.61 -12.61 16.27
C GLN A 148 -4.52 -13.56 15.48
N ASN A 149 -5.26 -13.05 14.49
CA ASN A 149 -6.19 -13.84 13.70
C ASN A 149 -5.70 -13.92 12.26
N PHE A 150 -5.37 -15.13 11.84
CA PHE A 150 -4.83 -15.39 10.51
C PHE A 150 -5.18 -16.80 10.04
N ILE A 151 -5.13 -16.97 8.73
CA ILE A 151 -5.40 -18.23 8.05
C ILE A 151 -4.06 -18.79 7.59
N GLN A 152 -3.70 -19.98 8.08
CA GLN A 152 -2.56 -20.70 7.53
C GLN A 152 -2.96 -21.33 6.20
N THR A 153 -2.14 -21.14 5.17
CA THR A 153 -2.34 -21.73 3.86
C THR A 153 -1.04 -22.24 3.26
N GLN A 154 -1.17 -23.04 2.21
CA GLN A 154 -0.10 -23.43 1.31
C GLN A 154 -0.34 -22.75 -0.03
N ALA A 155 0.70 -22.17 -0.62
CA ALA A 155 0.64 -21.55 -1.93
C ALA A 155 1.65 -22.21 -2.88
N GLN A 156 1.23 -22.46 -4.11
CA GLN A 156 2.10 -22.94 -5.17
C GLN A 156 2.73 -21.76 -5.91
N VAL A 157 4.05 -21.74 -6.01
CA VAL A 157 4.78 -20.75 -6.80
C VAL A 157 4.53 -21.00 -8.29
N ALA A 158 3.99 -20.01 -8.97
CA ALA A 158 3.50 -20.12 -10.33
C ALA A 158 4.33 -19.31 -11.34
N SER A 159 5.01 -18.25 -10.91
CA SER A 159 5.96 -17.50 -11.73
C SER A 159 6.97 -16.78 -10.82
N VAL A 160 8.23 -16.72 -11.24
CA VAL A 160 9.30 -16.02 -10.52
C VAL A 160 10.04 -15.13 -11.50
N SER A 161 10.25 -13.88 -11.10
CA SER A 161 10.85 -12.83 -11.93
C SER A 161 12.01 -12.15 -11.21
N ARG A 162 12.40 -10.93 -11.62
CA ARG A 162 13.46 -10.13 -10.99
C ARG A 162 12.99 -9.36 -9.76
N ARG A 163 11.69 -9.10 -9.55
CA ARG A 163 11.19 -8.42 -8.34
C ARG A 163 9.96 -9.08 -7.74
N ALA A 164 9.33 -10.05 -8.40
CA ALA A 164 8.16 -10.74 -7.88
C ALA A 164 8.29 -12.27 -7.82
N ILE A 165 7.68 -12.85 -6.79
CA ILE A 165 7.29 -14.26 -6.69
C ILE A 165 5.77 -14.31 -6.75
N LEU A 166 5.19 -14.80 -7.84
CA LEU A 166 3.74 -14.98 -7.93
C LEU A 166 3.39 -16.37 -7.42
N ALA A 167 2.57 -16.42 -6.38
CA ALA A 167 2.08 -17.65 -5.79
C ALA A 167 0.54 -17.68 -5.80
N VAL A 168 -0.02 -18.87 -5.93
CA VAL A 168 -1.47 -19.11 -5.90
C VAL A 168 -1.77 -20.02 -4.73
N ASP A 169 -2.76 -19.64 -3.93
CA ASP A 169 -3.27 -20.47 -2.84
C ASP A 169 -3.71 -21.84 -3.36
N THR A 170 -3.19 -22.91 -2.79
CA THR A 170 -3.51 -24.29 -3.17
C THR A 170 -5.00 -24.62 -2.98
N LEU A 171 -5.68 -23.91 -2.09
CA LEU A 171 -7.13 -24.02 -1.92
C LEU A 171 -7.89 -23.52 -3.15
N ASP A 172 -7.31 -22.61 -3.93
CA ASP A 172 -7.89 -22.03 -5.14
C ASP A 172 -7.81 -22.97 -6.35
N GLY A 173 -6.95 -23.99 -6.27
CA GLY A 173 -6.69 -24.95 -7.34
C GLY A 173 -5.34 -24.70 -8.02
N PRO A 174 -4.99 -25.49 -9.04
CA PRO A 174 -3.71 -25.33 -9.73
C PRO A 174 -3.61 -23.95 -10.41
N PRO A 175 -2.46 -23.26 -10.38
CA PRO A 175 -2.29 -21.95 -10.98
C PRO A 175 -2.73 -21.89 -12.45
N ALA A 176 -2.42 -22.95 -13.21
CA ALA A 176 -2.78 -23.08 -14.62
C ALA A 176 -4.29 -23.10 -14.90
N THR A 177 -5.12 -23.39 -13.89
CA THR A 177 -6.59 -23.32 -14.01
C THR A 177 -7.15 -21.92 -13.79
N LEU A 178 -6.40 -21.04 -13.10
CA LEU A 178 -6.80 -19.66 -12.84
C LEU A 178 -6.31 -18.72 -13.94
N PHE A 179 -5.06 -18.90 -14.36
CA PHE A 179 -4.43 -18.16 -15.43
C PHE A 179 -3.56 -19.08 -16.28
N THR A 180 -3.49 -18.82 -17.58
CA THR A 180 -2.46 -19.46 -18.42
C THR A 180 -1.07 -19.03 -17.95
N GLN A 181 -0.05 -19.86 -18.16
CA GLN A 181 1.33 -19.54 -17.79
C GLN A 181 1.80 -18.19 -18.37
N ALA A 182 1.50 -17.92 -19.64
CA ALA A 182 1.85 -16.64 -20.28
C ALA A 182 1.23 -15.42 -19.57
N VAL A 183 0.03 -15.56 -19.02
CA VAL A 183 -0.61 -14.50 -18.23
C VAL A 183 0.12 -14.34 -16.90
N LEU A 184 0.41 -15.43 -16.18
CA LEU A 184 1.14 -15.42 -14.91
C LEU A 184 2.50 -14.72 -15.05
N ASP A 185 3.28 -15.10 -16.07
CA ASP A 185 4.58 -14.48 -16.38
C ASP A 185 4.44 -13.02 -16.79
N SER A 186 3.35 -12.65 -17.46
CA SER A 186 3.09 -11.25 -17.81
C SER A 186 2.79 -10.38 -16.57
N ILE A 187 2.22 -10.94 -15.50
CA ILE A 187 1.95 -10.18 -14.27
C ILE A 187 3.26 -9.79 -13.59
N THR A 188 4.16 -10.77 -13.43
CA THR A 188 5.45 -10.56 -12.78
C THR A 188 6.38 -9.68 -13.63
N THR A 189 6.40 -9.89 -14.95
CA THR A 189 7.16 -9.05 -15.90
C THR A 189 6.67 -7.60 -15.90
N GLU A 190 5.36 -7.39 -15.83
CA GLU A 190 4.78 -6.05 -15.75
C GLU A 190 5.16 -5.35 -14.44
N PHE A 191 5.12 -6.07 -13.32
CA PHE A 191 5.58 -5.54 -12.04
C PHE A 191 7.05 -5.12 -12.11
N ASP A 192 7.92 -5.98 -12.64
CA ASP A 192 9.36 -5.73 -12.76
C ASP A 192 9.72 -4.50 -13.59
N ASN A 193 8.99 -4.29 -14.70
CA ASN A 193 9.35 -3.34 -15.75
C ASN A 193 8.55 -2.04 -15.69
N ILE A 194 7.37 -2.05 -15.07
CA ILE A 194 6.48 -0.89 -15.02
C ILE A 194 6.23 -0.48 -13.57
N THR A 195 5.53 -1.29 -12.78
CA THR A 195 5.07 -0.89 -11.46
C THR A 195 6.22 -0.63 -10.50
N PHE A 196 7.15 -1.57 -10.37
CA PHE A 196 8.29 -1.45 -9.47
C PHE A 196 9.13 -0.19 -9.75
N PRO A 197 9.66 0.03 -10.97
CA PRO A 197 10.47 1.22 -11.24
C PRO A 197 9.66 2.53 -11.14
N THR A 198 8.38 2.53 -11.53
CA THR A 198 7.54 3.73 -11.44
C THR A 198 7.35 4.14 -9.99
N ASP A 199 6.80 3.26 -9.15
CA ASP A 199 6.49 3.61 -7.77
C ASP A 199 7.76 3.86 -6.96
N SER A 200 8.83 3.07 -7.18
CA SER A 200 10.10 3.29 -6.48
C SER A 200 10.78 4.61 -6.85
N SER A 201 10.54 5.14 -8.06
CA SER A 201 11.06 6.46 -8.44
C SER A 201 10.40 7.62 -7.68
N TYR A 202 9.16 7.45 -7.23
CA TYR A 202 8.41 8.47 -6.51
C TYR A 202 8.45 8.29 -4.99
N TYR A 203 8.42 7.05 -4.50
CA TYR A 203 8.23 6.75 -3.07
C TYR A 203 9.46 6.13 -2.38
N ASN A 204 10.56 5.91 -3.12
CA ASN A 204 11.74 5.14 -2.72
C ASN A 204 11.54 3.61 -2.87
N ASN A 205 12.59 2.83 -2.64
CA ASN A 205 12.54 1.37 -2.72
C ASN A 205 11.79 0.77 -1.53
N ALA A 206 11.15 -0.39 -1.76
CA ALA A 206 10.61 -1.19 -0.67
C ALA A 206 11.71 -1.77 0.23
N THR A 207 11.28 -2.23 1.41
CA THR A 207 12.08 -3.07 2.29
C THR A 207 12.41 -4.42 1.61
N ASP A 208 13.32 -5.15 2.24
CA ASP A 208 13.68 -6.52 1.87
C ASP A 208 13.90 -7.28 3.19
N VAL A 209 12.81 -7.58 3.89
CA VAL A 209 12.84 -8.15 5.25
C VAL A 209 13.38 -9.59 5.23
N ASP A 210 13.04 -10.36 4.20
CA ASP A 210 13.48 -11.74 4.02
C ASP A 210 14.83 -11.87 3.27
N GLY A 211 15.33 -10.76 2.71
CA GLY A 211 16.63 -10.66 2.05
C GLY A 211 16.70 -11.31 0.68
N ASN A 212 15.56 -11.70 0.07
CA ASN A 212 15.51 -12.35 -1.23
C ASN A 212 15.30 -11.35 -2.40
N SER A 213 15.06 -10.08 -2.07
CA SER A 213 14.82 -8.98 -3.01
C SER A 213 13.63 -9.20 -3.95
N ARG A 214 12.61 -9.93 -3.48
CA ARG A 214 11.35 -10.21 -4.18
C ARG A 214 10.16 -9.89 -3.30
N ILE A 215 9.07 -9.51 -3.95
CA ILE A 215 7.77 -9.30 -3.33
C ILE A 215 6.86 -10.46 -3.74
N ILE A 216 6.19 -11.05 -2.76
CA ILE A 216 5.25 -12.15 -2.99
C ILE A 216 3.90 -11.56 -3.44
N LEU A 217 3.43 -11.98 -4.61
CA LEU A 217 2.10 -11.70 -5.14
C LEU A 217 1.23 -12.93 -4.88
N LEU A 218 0.57 -13.00 -3.72
CA LEU A 218 -0.27 -14.13 -3.35
C LEU A 218 -1.71 -13.93 -3.84
N PHE A 219 -2.12 -14.72 -4.83
CA PHE A 219 -3.52 -14.81 -5.24
C PHE A 219 -4.26 -15.82 -4.37
N THR A 220 -5.33 -15.40 -3.71
CA THR A 220 -6.12 -16.27 -2.82
C THR A 220 -7.60 -15.89 -2.79
N GLY A 221 -8.46 -16.90 -2.79
CA GLY A 221 -9.91 -16.78 -2.65
C GLY A 221 -10.33 -16.22 -1.29
N GLN A 222 -9.42 -16.15 -0.31
CA GLN A 222 -9.69 -15.46 0.95
C GLN A 222 -9.96 -13.95 0.73
N ILE A 223 -9.32 -13.33 -0.27
CA ILE A 223 -9.60 -11.93 -0.62
C ILE A 223 -10.99 -11.79 -1.24
N ASN A 224 -11.44 -12.76 -2.04
CA ASN A 224 -12.76 -12.75 -2.66
C ASN A 224 -13.87 -12.65 -1.59
N LYS A 225 -13.69 -13.35 -0.46
CA LYS A 225 -14.63 -13.36 0.67
C LYS A 225 -14.78 -12.01 1.38
N LEU A 226 -13.80 -11.11 1.24
CA LEU A 226 -13.86 -9.77 1.83
C LEU A 226 -14.88 -8.86 1.14
N THR A 227 -15.39 -9.26 -0.04
CA THR A 227 -16.50 -8.58 -0.70
C THR A 227 -17.79 -9.39 -0.49
N PRO A 228 -18.73 -8.94 0.36
CA PRO A 228 -19.98 -9.66 0.59
C PRO A 228 -20.75 -9.93 -0.71
N PRO A 229 -21.48 -11.06 -0.79
CA PRO A 229 -22.35 -11.34 -1.94
C PRO A 229 -23.35 -10.21 -2.20
N ASN A 230 -23.67 -9.98 -3.47
CA ASN A 230 -24.65 -8.98 -3.92
C ASN A 230 -24.30 -7.51 -3.58
N THR A 231 -23.02 -7.21 -3.34
CA THR A 231 -22.55 -5.83 -3.14
C THR A 231 -22.56 -5.07 -4.47
N SER A 232 -23.31 -3.97 -4.55
CA SER A 232 -23.19 -2.96 -5.61
C SER A 232 -22.26 -1.84 -5.14
N GLY A 233 -21.23 -1.48 -5.92
CA GLY A 233 -20.30 -0.38 -5.57
C GLY A 233 -18.82 -0.74 -5.46
N GLY A 234 -18.41 -1.93 -5.91
CA GLY A 234 -17.00 -2.30 -6.04
C GLY A 234 -16.65 -3.62 -5.34
N PHE A 235 -15.35 -3.91 -5.25
CA PHE A 235 -14.83 -5.12 -4.63
C PHE A 235 -13.45 -4.86 -4.02
N VAL A 236 -13.03 -5.76 -3.14
CA VAL A 236 -11.67 -5.78 -2.60
C VAL A 236 -10.78 -6.50 -3.60
N GLY A 237 -9.86 -5.78 -4.24
CA GLY A 237 -8.89 -6.31 -5.18
C GLY A 237 -7.66 -6.90 -4.51
N GLY A 238 -7.35 -6.46 -3.30
CA GLY A 238 -6.23 -6.95 -2.51
C GLY A 238 -5.95 -6.06 -1.30
N PHE A 239 -4.93 -6.40 -0.53
CA PHE A 239 -4.35 -5.50 0.47
C PHE A 239 -2.89 -5.88 0.78
N PHE A 240 -2.13 -4.91 1.28
CA PHE A 240 -0.85 -5.10 1.95
C PHE A 240 -1.00 -4.92 3.47
N PHE A 241 -0.28 -5.72 4.27
CA PHE A 241 -0.23 -5.59 5.72
C PHE A 241 1.21 -5.48 6.25
N ALA A 242 1.52 -4.41 6.97
CA ALA A 242 2.85 -4.15 7.49
C ALA A 242 3.27 -5.06 8.66
N GLY A 243 2.33 -5.82 9.24
CA GLY A 243 2.64 -6.80 10.29
C GLY A 243 3.59 -7.88 9.80
N ASP A 244 3.58 -8.18 8.50
CA ASP A 244 4.50 -9.11 7.85
C ASP A 244 5.99 -8.70 7.93
N PHE A 245 6.30 -7.48 8.36
CA PHE A 245 7.70 -7.06 8.60
C PHE A 245 8.21 -7.40 10.01
N PHE A 246 7.32 -7.77 10.91
CA PHE A 246 7.64 -7.92 12.33
C PHE A 246 8.02 -9.36 12.66
N PRO A 247 8.80 -9.60 13.73
CA PRO A 247 9.00 -10.94 14.25
C PRO A 247 7.67 -11.62 14.61
N PRO A 248 7.51 -12.94 14.42
CA PRO A 248 6.27 -13.64 14.75
C PRO A 248 6.07 -13.84 16.26
N ALA A 249 7.11 -13.68 17.06
CA ALA A 249 7.04 -13.83 18.52
C ALA A 249 7.71 -12.64 19.20
N ASP A 250 7.30 -12.34 20.43
CA ASP A 250 7.91 -11.28 21.23
C ASP A 250 9.39 -11.58 21.45
N GLN A 251 10.23 -10.61 21.11
CA GLN A 251 11.67 -10.65 21.32
C GLN A 251 12.10 -9.75 22.49
N GLY A 252 11.20 -9.54 23.47
CA GLY A 252 11.41 -8.67 24.62
C GLY A 252 11.11 -7.20 24.34
N GLY A 253 10.37 -6.90 23.26
CA GLY A 253 9.96 -5.54 22.90
C GLY A 253 8.55 -5.18 23.40
N GLY A 254 7.76 -6.17 23.83
CA GLY A 254 6.40 -5.98 24.30
C GLY A 254 5.38 -5.84 23.16
N ALA A 255 4.14 -5.53 23.54
CA ALA A 255 3.02 -5.47 22.61
C ALA A 255 3.27 -4.51 21.43
N GLY A 256 2.87 -4.94 20.22
CA GLY A 256 3.05 -4.20 18.98
C GLY A 256 4.44 -4.32 18.34
N THR A 257 5.41 -4.92 19.02
CA THR A 257 6.76 -5.15 18.44
C THR A 257 6.93 -6.52 17.77
N PHE A 258 5.88 -7.34 17.79
CA PHE A 258 5.80 -8.65 17.16
C PHE A 258 4.37 -8.89 16.65
N CYS A 259 4.23 -9.79 15.70
CA CYS A 259 2.96 -10.09 15.05
C CYS A 259 2.89 -11.58 14.74
N PRO A 260 2.15 -12.41 15.52
CA PRO A 260 2.09 -13.87 15.30
C PRO A 260 1.70 -14.31 13.89
N GLU A 261 0.89 -13.50 13.21
CA GLU A 261 0.55 -13.65 11.81
C GLU A 261 1.75 -13.54 10.86
N SER A 262 2.75 -12.72 11.18
CA SER A 262 3.80 -12.33 10.25
C SER A 262 4.47 -13.48 9.51
N ASN A 263 4.67 -13.28 8.21
CA ASN A 263 5.49 -14.10 7.32
C ASN A 263 6.94 -13.64 7.21
N GLN A 264 7.31 -12.50 7.84
CA GLN A 264 8.64 -11.91 7.75
C GLN A 264 9.10 -11.63 6.31
N ALA A 265 8.18 -11.18 5.45
CA ALA A 265 8.42 -10.98 4.01
C ALA A 265 7.56 -9.84 3.45
N GLU A 266 7.91 -9.35 2.27
CA GLU A 266 7.09 -8.42 1.50
C GLU A 266 5.98 -9.19 0.74
N ILE A 267 4.72 -9.06 1.17
CA ILE A 267 3.59 -9.80 0.57
C ILE A 267 2.43 -8.88 0.20
N PHE A 268 1.86 -9.07 -1.00
CA PHE A 268 0.53 -8.60 -1.37
C PHE A 268 -0.46 -9.76 -1.37
N TYR A 269 -1.59 -9.57 -0.70
CA TYR A 269 -2.70 -10.51 -0.72
C TYR A 269 -3.72 -10.04 -1.76
N LEU A 270 -3.85 -10.77 -2.86
CA LEU A 270 -4.56 -10.36 -4.07
C LEU A 270 -5.80 -11.21 -4.34
N LEU A 271 -6.83 -10.59 -4.92
CA LEU A 271 -8.05 -11.23 -5.39
C LEU A 271 -7.71 -12.29 -6.44
N SER A 272 -8.29 -13.48 -6.28
CA SER A 272 -8.08 -14.62 -7.16
C SER A 272 -9.22 -14.79 -8.17
N PRO A 273 -8.96 -15.28 -9.40
CA PRO A 273 -10.02 -15.70 -10.30
C PRO A 273 -10.91 -16.77 -9.67
N ASP A 274 -12.22 -16.59 -9.80
CA ASP A 274 -13.22 -17.50 -9.26
C ASP A 274 -14.43 -17.52 -10.21
N PRO A 275 -14.27 -18.14 -11.40
CA PRO A 275 -15.31 -18.14 -12.43
C PRO A 275 -16.56 -18.93 -12.02
N THR A 276 -16.47 -19.77 -10.99
CA THR A 276 -17.58 -20.56 -10.47
C THR A 276 -18.23 -19.95 -9.23
N GLY A 277 -17.66 -18.88 -8.66
CA GLY A 277 -18.19 -18.21 -7.46
C GLY A 277 -18.06 -19.04 -6.19
N ARG A 278 -17.04 -19.92 -6.10
CA ARG A 278 -16.81 -20.78 -4.92
C ARG A 278 -16.54 -19.97 -3.65
N PHE A 279 -15.94 -18.79 -3.78
CA PHE A 279 -15.53 -17.92 -2.67
C PHE A 279 -16.41 -16.67 -2.54
N GLY A 280 -17.54 -16.60 -3.26
CA GLY A 280 -18.49 -15.50 -3.20
C GLY A 280 -18.94 -15.07 -4.58
N ASN A 281 -18.84 -13.76 -4.87
CA ASN A 281 -19.21 -13.23 -6.18
C ASN A 281 -18.31 -13.80 -7.28
N VAL A 282 -18.88 -14.16 -8.43
CA VAL A 282 -18.13 -14.64 -9.59
C VAL A 282 -17.08 -13.61 -10.01
N ARG A 283 -15.84 -14.06 -10.16
CA ARG A 283 -14.70 -13.27 -10.66
C ARG A 283 -14.10 -13.93 -11.88
N SER A 284 -14.35 -13.36 -13.06
CA SER A 284 -13.73 -13.86 -14.28
C SER A 284 -12.22 -13.61 -14.26
N THR A 285 -11.47 -14.49 -14.92
CA THR A 285 -10.02 -14.35 -15.09
C THR A 285 -9.64 -13.01 -15.73
N SER A 286 -10.38 -12.57 -16.73
CA SER A 286 -10.17 -11.28 -17.40
C SER A 286 -10.40 -10.08 -16.47
N SER A 287 -11.47 -10.10 -15.68
CA SER A 287 -11.77 -9.03 -14.73
C SER A 287 -10.71 -8.93 -13.64
N VAL A 288 -10.24 -10.07 -13.11
CA VAL A 288 -9.17 -10.09 -12.12
C VAL A 288 -7.88 -9.56 -12.75
N ARG A 289 -7.47 -10.07 -13.92
CA ARG A 289 -6.23 -9.59 -14.59
C ARG A 289 -6.22 -8.09 -14.84
N GLN A 290 -7.36 -7.49 -15.22
CA GLN A 290 -7.47 -6.06 -15.44
C GLN A 290 -7.37 -5.27 -14.13
N GLY A 291 -8.08 -5.69 -13.08
CA GLY A 291 -8.08 -5.01 -11.78
C GLY A 291 -6.75 -5.12 -11.04
N THR A 292 -6.10 -6.28 -11.09
CA THR A 292 -4.88 -6.56 -10.33
C THR A 292 -3.73 -5.61 -10.67
N ARG A 293 -3.64 -5.06 -11.90
CA ARG A 293 -2.58 -4.11 -12.26
C ARG A 293 -2.61 -2.86 -11.37
N GLY A 294 -3.78 -2.25 -11.23
CA GLY A 294 -3.98 -1.07 -10.38
C GLY A 294 -3.83 -1.41 -8.90
N THR A 295 -4.33 -2.58 -8.48
CA THR A 295 -4.19 -3.06 -7.11
C THR A 295 -2.72 -3.25 -6.72
N ILE A 296 -1.90 -3.92 -7.54
CA ILE A 296 -0.48 -4.14 -7.22
C ILE A 296 0.26 -2.82 -7.02
N ALA A 297 0.04 -1.81 -7.89
CA ALA A 297 0.65 -0.49 -7.72
C ALA A 297 0.19 0.20 -6.43
N HIS A 298 -1.13 0.14 -6.14
CA HIS A 298 -1.70 0.69 -4.92
C HIS A 298 -1.09 0.05 -3.66
N GLU A 299 -1.02 -1.28 -3.61
CA GLU A 299 -0.45 -2.00 -2.47
C GLU A 299 1.07 -1.79 -2.35
N PHE A 300 1.76 -1.63 -3.47
CA PHE A 300 3.19 -1.37 -3.46
C PHE A 300 3.50 0.01 -2.88
N GLN A 301 2.71 1.04 -3.22
CA GLN A 301 2.81 2.34 -2.56
C GLN A 301 2.61 2.22 -1.04
N HIS A 302 1.62 1.43 -0.58
CA HIS A 302 1.42 1.18 0.84
C HIS A 302 2.63 0.51 1.49
N MET A 303 3.18 -0.52 0.85
CA MET A 303 4.34 -1.25 1.30
C MET A 303 5.58 -0.37 1.42
N ILE A 304 5.91 0.43 0.39
CA ILE A 304 7.05 1.35 0.44
C ILE A 304 6.89 2.34 1.59
N ASN A 305 5.70 2.93 1.74
CA ASN A 305 5.45 3.90 2.81
C ASN A 305 5.47 3.27 4.21
N ALA A 306 5.04 2.03 4.36
CA ALA A 306 5.21 1.27 5.60
C ALA A 306 6.68 0.95 5.87
N GLY A 307 7.42 0.52 4.84
CA GLY A 307 8.83 0.20 4.91
C GLY A 307 9.69 1.40 5.31
N ASN A 308 9.43 2.58 4.73
CA ASN A 308 10.08 3.83 5.10
C ASN A 308 9.90 4.15 6.60
N ARG A 309 8.69 3.93 7.16
CA ARG A 309 8.42 4.13 8.58
C ARG A 309 9.05 3.04 9.46
N TYR A 310 9.08 1.81 8.98
CA TYR A 310 9.71 0.67 9.66
C TYR A 310 11.23 0.82 9.77
N GLN A 311 11.89 1.26 8.70
CA GLN A 311 13.33 1.47 8.66
C GLN A 311 13.76 2.77 9.35
N ASN A 312 12.91 3.81 9.33
CA ASN A 312 13.20 5.13 9.93
C ASN A 312 12.19 5.52 11.03
N PRO A 313 12.15 4.78 12.15
CA PRO A 313 11.18 5.01 13.24
C PRO A 313 11.48 6.26 14.11
N GLN A 314 12.39 7.14 13.67
CA GLN A 314 12.85 8.33 14.39
C GLN A 314 13.09 9.52 13.45
N VAL A 315 12.07 10.34 13.24
CA VAL A 315 12.26 11.76 12.92
C VAL A 315 11.51 12.58 13.96
N SER A 316 11.96 12.49 15.22
CA SER A 316 11.54 13.39 16.30
C SER A 316 12.68 13.77 17.25
N SER A 317 13.94 13.57 16.86
CA SER A 317 15.09 14.11 17.57
C SER A 317 15.66 15.34 16.86
N SER A 318 14.83 16.37 16.68
CA SER A 318 15.37 17.72 16.77
C SER A 318 15.73 17.95 18.23
N ALA A 319 16.92 17.51 18.62
CA ALA A 319 17.57 17.94 19.84
C ALA A 319 17.52 19.47 19.87
N GLY A 320 17.02 20.02 20.98
CA GLY A 320 17.12 21.43 21.25
C GLY A 320 18.58 21.84 21.13
N GLU A 321 18.88 22.63 20.11
CA GLU A 321 20.08 23.45 20.06
C GLU A 321 19.86 24.58 21.06
N GLN A 322 20.00 24.23 22.33
CA GLN A 322 20.16 25.16 23.42
C GLN A 322 21.51 25.85 23.18
N PHE A 323 21.47 26.98 22.48
CA PHE A 323 22.59 27.92 22.41
C PHE A 323 22.98 28.28 23.85
N ARG A 324 23.98 27.57 24.39
CA ARG A 324 24.71 28.00 25.57
C ARG A 324 25.51 29.22 25.18
N GLY A 325 25.08 30.38 25.68
CA GLY A 325 25.93 31.54 25.77
C GLY A 325 27.07 31.24 26.73
N ASP A 326 28.25 30.96 26.20
CA ASP A 326 29.50 31.08 26.93
C ASP A 326 30.06 32.48 26.67
N VAL A 327 29.93 33.33 27.68
CA VAL A 327 30.71 34.55 27.83
C VAL A 327 32.11 34.15 28.28
N ALA A 328 33.12 34.40 27.45
CA ALA A 328 34.50 34.52 27.89
C ALA A 328 35.33 35.37 26.91
N ARG A 329 35.51 36.64 27.33
CA ARG A 329 36.34 37.75 26.81
C ARG A 329 35.87 38.48 25.57
#